data_AF-F7NE22-F1
#
_entry.id   AF-F7NE22-F1
#
_cell.length_a   1.000
_cell.length_b   1.000
_cell.length_c   1.000
_cell.angle_alpha   90.00
_cell.angle_beta   90.00
_cell.angle_gamma   90.00
#
_symmetry.space_group_name_H-M   'P 1'
#
loop_
_entity.id
_entity.type
_entity.pdbx_description
1 polymer ?
#
loop_
_entity_poly.entity_id
_entity_poly.type
_entity_poly.pdbx_seq_one_letter_code
_entity_poly.pdbx_strand_id
1 'polypeptide(L)'
;MRIDKNKCAGCGQCTEFCTLGNIAARRRDPHTGKLYYEIDEDECVDCGVCLRAAVCSAGALFMPQYEWPRTVRSAFSDPTVEHRETKVPGRGTEEIKTNEVTGRIRRGFAGISCEMGRPSVGARFRDIEKVAVALAGLGVEFEPNNPCTRLMADPHTGIYKEEVRNEKVLSAIIEMIVPIEKTAEILAAIRRVSGEVDCVFCVDLITVLEEDNTVPTLPILRELNWPFRPNGKMNTGLGRPLAKEG
;
A
#
# COMPACT_ATOMS: atom_id res chain seq x y z
N MET A 1 -18.42 -1.30 2.37
CA MET A 1 -19.14 -2.54 2.70
C MET A 1 -20.28 -2.20 3.65
N ARG A 2 -21.42 -2.89 3.58
CA ARG A 2 -22.55 -2.68 4.51
C ARG A 2 -23.17 -4.00 4.96
N ILE A 3 -23.89 -3.96 6.08
CA ILE A 3 -24.73 -5.05 6.58
C ILE A 3 -26.18 -4.57 6.59
N ASP A 4 -27.07 -5.31 5.94
CA ASP A 4 -28.52 -5.13 6.06
C ASP A 4 -28.98 -5.63 7.44
N LYS A 5 -29.31 -4.69 8.32
CA LYS A 5 -29.77 -4.99 9.69
C LYS A 5 -31.03 -5.86 9.73
N ASN A 6 -31.90 -5.74 8.73
CA ASN A 6 -33.16 -6.50 8.66
C ASN A 6 -32.91 -7.96 8.30
N LYS A 7 -31.86 -8.25 7.53
CA LYS A 7 -31.43 -9.62 7.21
C LYS A 7 -30.47 -10.21 8.23
N CYS A 8 -29.61 -9.40 8.84
CA CYS A 8 -28.55 -9.88 9.73
C CYS A 8 -29.09 -10.77 10.86
N ALA A 9 -28.58 -11.98 11.02
CA ALA A 9 -28.96 -12.88 12.12
C ALA A 9 -28.19 -12.59 13.44
N GLY A 10 -27.22 -11.67 13.42
CA GLY A 10 -26.42 -11.33 14.59
C GLY A 10 -25.49 -12.45 15.06
N CYS A 11 -25.07 -13.38 14.20
CA CYS A 11 -24.23 -14.53 14.56
C CYS A 11 -22.75 -14.19 14.78
N GLY A 12 -22.26 -13.10 14.18
CA GLY A 12 -20.87 -12.65 14.29
C GLY A 12 -19.86 -13.38 13.40
N GLN A 13 -20.24 -14.40 12.63
CA GLN A 13 -19.27 -15.18 11.81
C GLN A 13 -18.44 -14.34 10.84
N CYS A 14 -18.96 -13.21 10.36
CA CYS A 14 -18.22 -12.32 9.47
C CYS A 14 -17.08 -11.54 10.15
N THR A 15 -17.07 -11.39 11.48
CA THR A 15 -16.07 -10.59 12.21
C THR A 15 -14.66 -11.14 12.00
N GLU A 16 -14.52 -12.46 11.99
CA GLU A 16 -13.24 -13.18 11.80
C GLU A 16 -12.59 -12.91 10.43
N PHE A 17 -13.38 -12.47 9.43
CA PHE A 17 -12.90 -12.21 8.08
C PHE A 17 -12.62 -10.72 7.83
N CYS A 18 -12.89 -9.84 8.80
CA CYS A 18 -12.55 -8.44 8.67
C CYS A 18 -11.10 -8.23 9.08
N THR A 19 -10.22 -8.04 8.10
CA THR A 19 -8.77 -7.85 8.31
C THR A 19 -8.41 -6.66 9.20
N LEU A 20 -9.31 -5.67 9.29
CA LEU A 20 -9.14 -4.45 10.08
C LEU A 20 -10.07 -4.36 11.29
N GLY A 21 -10.88 -5.39 11.55
CA GLY A 21 -11.80 -5.38 12.69
C GLY A 21 -12.95 -4.36 12.62
N ASN A 22 -13.26 -3.81 11.44
CA ASN A 22 -14.25 -2.75 11.25
C ASN A 22 -15.72 -3.22 11.28
N ILE A 23 -15.98 -4.51 11.49
CA ILE A 23 -17.35 -4.99 11.72
C ILE A 23 -17.65 -4.68 13.20
N ALA A 24 -18.41 -3.60 13.42
CA ALA A 24 -18.67 -2.99 14.71
C ALA A 24 -19.32 -3.96 15.69
N ALA A 25 -19.13 -3.71 16.99
CA ALA A 25 -19.67 -4.56 18.04
C ALA A 25 -21.20 -4.77 17.91
N ARG A 26 -21.64 -6.00 18.20
CA ARG A 26 -23.03 -6.44 18.12
C ARG A 26 -23.98 -5.42 18.77
N ARG A 27 -24.91 -4.90 17.98
CA ARG A 27 -25.95 -3.96 18.40
C ARG A 27 -27.26 -4.70 18.65
N ARG A 28 -28.16 -4.05 19.39
CA ARG A 28 -29.54 -4.51 19.61
C ARG A 28 -30.49 -3.44 19.09
N ASP A 29 -31.40 -3.84 18.23
CA ASP A 29 -32.49 -2.98 17.79
C ASP A 29 -33.45 -2.72 18.98
N PRO A 30 -33.72 -1.46 19.34
CA PRO A 30 -34.49 -1.13 20.55
C PRO A 30 -35.98 -1.45 20.42
N HIS A 31 -36.50 -1.61 19.20
CA HIS A 31 -37.93 -1.87 18.96
C HIS A 31 -38.23 -3.36 18.83
N THR A 32 -37.36 -4.10 18.14
CA THR A 32 -37.54 -5.53 17.84
C THR A 32 -36.74 -6.44 18.77
N GLY A 33 -35.79 -5.89 19.52
CA GLY A 33 -34.85 -6.65 20.34
C GLY A 33 -33.83 -7.48 19.55
N LYS A 34 -33.87 -7.41 18.21
CA LYS A 34 -33.03 -8.18 17.30
C LYS A 34 -31.57 -7.77 17.42
N LEU A 35 -30.67 -8.75 17.41
CA LEU A 35 -29.23 -8.50 17.42
C LEU A 35 -28.68 -8.45 15.98
N TYR A 36 -27.82 -7.47 15.71
CA TYR A 36 -27.22 -7.27 14.40
C TYR A 36 -25.82 -6.66 14.50
N TYR A 37 -25.07 -6.70 13.42
CA TYR A 37 -23.75 -6.07 13.30
C TYR A 37 -23.82 -4.93 12.29
N GLU A 38 -22.96 -3.93 12.46
CA GLU A 38 -22.78 -2.82 11.52
C GLU A 38 -21.32 -2.83 11.03
N ILE A 39 -21.03 -2.12 9.95
CA ILE A 39 -19.65 -1.89 9.49
C ILE A 39 -19.35 -0.43 9.72
N ASP A 40 -18.24 -0.13 10.39
CA ASP A 40 -17.69 1.22 10.40
C ASP A 40 -17.24 1.56 8.97
N GLU A 41 -18.08 2.33 8.28
CA GLU A 41 -17.84 2.67 6.89
C GLU A 41 -16.65 3.62 6.70
N ASP A 42 -16.30 4.42 7.70
CA ASP A 42 -15.17 5.34 7.60
C ASP A 42 -13.84 4.59 7.77
N GLU A 43 -13.81 3.58 8.64
CA GLU A 43 -12.60 2.76 8.83
C GLU A 43 -12.49 1.58 7.84
N CYS A 44 -13.59 1.20 7.19
CA CYS A 44 -13.62 0.11 6.20
C CYS A 44 -12.92 0.49 4.89
N VAL A 45 -11.94 -0.33 4.49
CA VAL A 45 -11.17 -0.15 3.23
C VAL A 45 -11.81 -0.84 2.01
N ASP A 46 -13.07 -1.27 2.12
CA ASP A 46 -13.84 -1.85 1.03
C ASP A 46 -13.16 -3.04 0.30
N CYS A 47 -12.37 -3.86 1.02
CA CYS A 47 -11.62 -5.00 0.46
C CYS A 47 -12.49 -6.20 0.03
N GLY A 48 -13.76 -6.24 0.43
CA GLY A 48 -14.71 -7.30 0.06
C GLY A 48 -14.48 -8.68 0.68
N VAL A 49 -13.42 -8.88 1.48
CA VAL A 49 -13.05 -10.21 2.03
C VAL A 49 -14.19 -10.84 2.85
N CYS A 50 -14.83 -10.07 3.73
CA CYS A 50 -15.95 -10.57 4.55
C CYS A 50 -17.16 -11.02 3.72
N LEU A 51 -17.40 -10.41 2.56
CA LEU A 51 -18.44 -10.81 1.63
C LEU A 51 -18.04 -12.07 0.85
N ARG A 52 -16.82 -12.10 0.29
CA ARG A 52 -16.30 -13.23 -0.48
C ARG A 52 -16.12 -14.51 0.34
N ALA A 53 -15.92 -14.37 1.66
CA ALA A 53 -15.86 -15.50 2.58
C ALA A 53 -17.17 -16.32 2.59
N ALA A 54 -18.29 -15.77 2.11
CA ALA A 54 -19.58 -16.45 1.97
C ALA A 54 -20.12 -17.09 3.28
N VAL A 55 -19.70 -16.57 4.44
CA VAL A 55 -20.12 -17.09 5.76
C VAL A 55 -21.47 -16.56 6.23
N CYS A 56 -22.00 -15.51 5.59
CA CYS A 56 -23.29 -14.94 5.97
C CYS A 56 -24.45 -15.72 5.32
N SER A 57 -24.95 -16.74 6.00
CA SER A 57 -26.11 -17.53 5.55
C SER A 57 -27.39 -16.70 5.36
N ALA A 58 -27.51 -15.57 6.07
CA ALA A 58 -28.65 -14.66 5.97
C ALA A 58 -28.58 -13.69 4.76
N GLY A 59 -27.48 -13.69 3.99
CA GLY A 59 -27.31 -12.79 2.85
C GLY A 59 -27.37 -11.29 3.23
N ALA A 60 -26.89 -10.94 4.42
CA ALA A 60 -26.97 -9.59 4.96
C ALA A 60 -25.79 -8.69 4.55
N LEU A 61 -24.64 -9.27 4.20
CA LEU A 61 -23.48 -8.51 3.73
C LEU A 61 -23.64 -8.14 2.26
N PHE A 62 -23.29 -6.92 1.90
CA PHE A 62 -23.23 -6.48 0.51
C PHE A 62 -22.22 -5.35 0.31
N MET A 63 -21.75 -5.23 -0.93
CA MET A 63 -20.93 -4.11 -1.38
C MET A 63 -21.82 -3.15 -2.19
N PRO A 64 -22.08 -1.94 -1.69
CA PRO A 64 -22.74 -0.89 -2.49
C PRO A 64 -21.91 -0.56 -3.74
N GLN A 65 -22.57 -0.02 -4.76
CA GLN A 65 -21.88 0.67 -5.84
C GLN A 65 -21.35 2.00 -5.29
N TYR A 66 -20.03 2.15 -5.25
CA TYR A 66 -19.38 3.37 -4.78
C TYR A 66 -18.99 4.26 -5.94
N GLU A 67 -19.05 5.57 -5.71
CA GLU A 67 -18.54 6.60 -6.61
C GLU A 67 -17.17 7.08 -6.14
N TRP A 68 -16.49 7.82 -7.02
CA TRP A 68 -15.27 8.55 -6.65
C TRP A 68 -15.56 9.56 -5.53
N PRO A 69 -14.68 9.74 -4.52
CA PRO A 69 -13.34 9.14 -4.34
C PRO A 69 -13.33 7.79 -3.62
N ARG A 70 -14.47 7.30 -3.11
CA ARG A 70 -14.52 6.07 -2.30
C ARG A 70 -14.06 4.81 -3.05
N THR A 71 -14.17 4.78 -4.37
CA THR A 71 -13.63 3.68 -5.21
C THR A 71 -12.12 3.50 -5.08
N VAL A 72 -11.38 4.50 -4.58
CA VAL A 72 -9.96 4.36 -4.24
C VAL A 72 -9.75 3.25 -3.19
N ARG A 73 -10.64 3.13 -2.21
CA ARG A 73 -10.49 2.16 -1.12
C ARG A 73 -10.37 0.74 -1.63
N SER A 74 -11.33 0.31 -2.46
CA SER A 74 -11.31 -1.04 -3.04
C SER A 74 -10.17 -1.22 -4.04
N ALA A 75 -9.82 -0.22 -4.83
CA ALA A 75 -8.70 -0.33 -5.78
C ALA A 75 -7.35 -0.67 -5.09
N PHE A 76 -7.10 -0.12 -3.90
CA PHE A 76 -5.88 -0.44 -3.12
C PHE A 76 -6.02 -1.64 -2.18
N SER A 77 -7.23 -2.17 -1.97
CA SER A 77 -7.51 -3.13 -0.89
C SER A 77 -8.08 -4.47 -1.36
N ASP A 78 -8.76 -4.48 -2.50
CA ASP A 78 -9.36 -5.67 -3.10
C ASP A 78 -8.43 -6.20 -4.21
N PRO A 79 -7.83 -7.40 -4.04
CA PRO A 79 -6.95 -7.96 -5.05
C PRO A 79 -7.67 -8.31 -6.38
N THR A 80 -9.00 -8.29 -6.44
CA THR A 80 -9.76 -8.54 -7.67
C THR A 80 -10.14 -7.26 -8.43
N VAL A 81 -9.75 -6.09 -7.92
CA VAL A 81 -10.05 -4.79 -8.53
C VAL A 81 -8.78 -4.20 -9.15
N GLU A 82 -8.89 -3.72 -10.38
CA GLU A 82 -7.81 -3.00 -11.06
C GLU A 82 -7.92 -1.50 -10.83
N HIS A 83 -6.78 -0.81 -10.79
CA HIS A 83 -6.76 0.65 -10.74
C HIS A 83 -7.25 1.24 -12.06
N ARG A 84 -8.25 2.12 -12.01
CA ARG A 84 -8.87 2.73 -13.20
C ARG A 84 -7.86 3.42 -14.13
N GLU A 85 -6.84 4.07 -13.57
CA GLU A 85 -5.85 4.83 -14.35
C GLU A 85 -4.71 3.97 -14.89
N THR A 86 -4.13 3.10 -14.06
CA THR A 86 -2.94 2.33 -14.45
C THR A 86 -3.30 1.00 -15.14
N LYS A 87 -4.53 0.50 -14.93
CA LYS A 87 -4.97 -0.85 -15.32
C LYS A 87 -4.07 -1.97 -14.78
N VAL A 88 -3.22 -1.64 -13.81
CA VAL A 88 -2.35 -2.61 -13.14
C VAL A 88 -3.11 -3.14 -11.92
N PRO A 89 -3.24 -4.46 -11.76
CA PRO A 89 -3.72 -5.05 -10.53
C PRO A 89 -2.65 -4.89 -9.43
N GLY A 90 -3.03 -4.44 -8.24
CA GLY A 90 -2.13 -4.35 -7.08
C GLY A 90 -1.74 -2.93 -6.67
N ARG A 91 -1.02 -2.81 -5.54
CA ARG A 91 -0.82 -1.55 -4.79
C ARG A 91 0.41 -0.75 -5.21
N GLY A 92 1.17 -1.28 -6.16
CA GLY A 92 2.42 -0.77 -6.69
C GLY A 92 2.69 -1.40 -8.05
N THR A 93 3.88 -1.20 -8.59
CA THR A 93 4.30 -1.73 -9.87
C THR A 93 4.97 -3.10 -9.73
N GLU A 94 5.37 -3.69 -10.86
CA GLU A 94 6.16 -4.93 -10.89
C GLU A 94 7.65 -4.70 -10.56
N GLU A 95 7.99 -3.59 -9.89
CA GLU A 95 9.32 -2.96 -9.86
C GLU A 95 10.49 -3.93 -9.87
N ILE A 96 10.74 -4.66 -8.77
CA ILE A 96 11.85 -5.63 -8.72
C ILE A 96 11.44 -6.95 -9.36
N LYS A 97 10.14 -7.28 -9.36
CA LYS A 97 9.63 -8.60 -9.78
C LYS A 97 10.06 -8.92 -11.22
N THR A 98 10.15 -7.91 -12.07
CA THR A 98 10.53 -8.04 -13.47
C THR A 98 11.88 -7.40 -13.80
N ASN A 99 12.70 -7.03 -12.80
CA ASN A 99 13.95 -6.28 -13.08
C ASN A 99 14.93 -7.07 -13.95
N GLU A 100 14.96 -8.40 -13.83
CA GLU A 100 15.81 -9.27 -14.67
C GLU A 100 15.44 -9.27 -16.15
N VAL A 101 14.24 -8.79 -16.51
CA VAL A 101 13.79 -8.64 -17.91
C VAL A 101 13.79 -7.16 -18.32
N THR A 102 13.38 -6.27 -17.42
CA THR A 102 13.14 -4.85 -17.70
C THR A 102 14.36 -3.96 -17.52
N GLY A 103 15.31 -4.33 -16.66
CA GLY A 103 16.47 -3.50 -16.33
C GLY A 103 16.12 -2.13 -15.72
N ARG A 104 14.95 -2.01 -15.09
CA ARG A 104 14.42 -0.74 -14.57
C ARG A 104 15.33 -0.13 -13.49
N ILE A 105 15.88 -0.97 -12.62
CA ILE A 105 16.88 -0.60 -11.62
C ILE A 105 18.23 -1.10 -12.15
N ARG A 106 19.17 -0.17 -12.30
CA ARG A 106 20.51 -0.39 -12.87
C ARG A 106 21.60 -0.15 -11.82
N ARG A 107 22.82 -0.58 -12.12
CA ARG A 107 24.02 -0.27 -11.31
C ARG A 107 24.16 1.24 -11.10
N GLY A 108 24.63 1.63 -9.92
CA GLY A 108 24.70 3.04 -9.50
C GLY A 108 23.37 3.63 -9.04
N PHE A 109 22.26 2.89 -9.11
CA PHE A 109 20.94 3.32 -8.64
C PHE A 109 20.35 2.33 -7.63
N ALA A 110 19.52 2.84 -6.73
CA ALA A 110 18.74 2.07 -5.79
C ALA A 110 17.24 2.33 -6.03
N GLY A 111 16.44 1.26 -5.99
CA GLY A 111 14.99 1.39 -5.86
C GLY A 111 14.62 1.51 -4.38
N ILE A 112 13.76 2.45 -4.04
CA ILE A 112 13.26 2.64 -2.68
C ILE A 112 11.74 2.69 -2.72
N SER A 113 11.10 1.91 -1.85
CA SER A 113 9.65 1.92 -1.71
C SER A 113 9.23 2.08 -0.25
N CYS A 114 8.14 2.81 -0.01
CA CYS A 114 7.47 2.89 1.30
C CYS A 114 6.09 2.22 1.18
N GLU A 115 5.96 0.98 1.68
CA GLU A 115 4.68 0.26 1.71
C GLU A 115 3.91 0.64 2.98
N MET A 116 2.94 1.55 2.80
CA MET A 116 2.11 2.13 3.85
C MET A 116 0.99 1.17 4.27
N GLY A 117 0.66 1.10 5.56
CA GLY A 117 -0.48 0.33 6.10
C GLY A 117 -0.16 -1.12 6.51
N ARG A 118 1.11 -1.51 6.56
CA ARG A 118 1.56 -2.86 6.97
C ARG A 118 1.50 -3.05 8.50
N PRO A 119 1.29 -4.27 9.02
CA PRO A 119 0.98 -5.52 8.33
C PRO A 119 -0.54 -5.72 8.15
N SER A 120 -1.21 -4.83 7.41
CA SER A 120 -2.67 -4.78 7.24
C SER A 120 -3.41 -4.03 8.35
N VAL A 121 -2.81 -2.95 8.85
CA VAL A 121 -3.46 -1.98 9.77
C VAL A 121 -4.13 -0.82 9.01
N GLY A 122 -3.86 -0.73 7.70
CA GLY A 122 -4.39 0.31 6.84
C GLY A 122 -3.62 1.63 6.96
N ALA A 123 -3.83 2.51 5.98
CA ALA A 123 -3.30 3.86 5.95
C ALA A 123 -4.32 4.81 5.33
N ARG A 124 -4.30 6.07 5.74
CA ARG A 124 -5.04 7.14 5.05
C ARG A 124 -4.10 7.93 4.17
N PHE A 125 -4.61 8.45 3.05
CA PHE A 125 -3.78 9.22 2.12
C PHE A 125 -3.14 10.46 2.75
N ARG A 126 -3.72 11.05 3.80
CA ARG A 126 -3.06 12.12 4.57
C ARG A 126 -1.73 11.70 5.22
N ASP A 127 -1.57 10.44 5.62
CA ASP A 127 -0.29 9.95 6.15
C ASP A 127 0.67 9.57 5.02
N ILE A 128 0.14 9.01 3.93
CA ILE A 128 0.89 8.74 2.70
C ILE A 128 1.47 10.06 2.14
N GLU A 129 0.67 11.13 2.13
CA GLU A 129 1.04 12.47 1.68
C GLU A 129 2.20 13.04 2.51
N LYS A 130 2.21 12.89 3.83
CA LYS A 130 3.34 13.34 4.66
C LYS A 130 4.67 12.71 4.22
N VAL A 131 4.66 11.40 3.98
CA VAL A 131 5.85 10.67 3.48
C VAL A 131 6.21 11.15 2.08
N ALA A 132 5.25 11.27 1.17
CA ALA A 132 5.48 11.73 -0.19
C ALA A 132 6.04 13.17 -0.23
N VAL A 133 5.48 14.11 0.55
CA VAL A 133 5.96 15.50 0.63
C VAL A 133 7.39 15.56 1.16
N ALA A 134 7.71 14.80 2.21
CA ALA A 134 9.06 14.74 2.75
C ALA A 134 10.09 14.25 1.70
N LEU A 135 9.71 13.25 0.91
CA LEU A 135 10.54 12.70 -0.16
C LEU A 135 10.67 13.66 -1.35
N ALA A 136 9.56 14.28 -1.77
CA ALA A 136 9.52 15.26 -2.85
C ALA A 136 10.42 16.47 -2.57
N GLY A 137 10.51 16.90 -1.30
CA GLY A 137 11.44 17.95 -0.85
C GLY A 137 12.92 17.65 -1.09
N LEU A 138 13.29 16.39 -1.36
CA LEU A 138 14.65 15.95 -1.69
C LEU A 138 14.87 15.82 -3.22
N GLY A 139 13.88 16.21 -4.01
CA GLY A 139 13.90 16.16 -5.47
C GLY A 139 13.94 14.74 -6.01
N VAL A 140 13.19 13.81 -5.39
CA VAL A 140 12.97 12.48 -5.97
C VAL A 140 11.93 12.54 -7.07
N GLU A 141 12.03 11.61 -8.02
CA GLU A 141 10.97 11.35 -8.99
C GLU A 141 10.21 10.09 -8.58
N PHE A 142 8.90 10.24 -8.35
CA PHE A 142 8.03 9.10 -8.09
C PHE A 142 7.75 8.33 -9.37
N GLU A 143 7.59 7.00 -9.26
CA GLU A 143 7.27 6.16 -10.42
C GLU A 143 5.96 6.62 -11.08
N PRO A 144 5.97 7.09 -12.34
CA PRO A 144 4.77 7.66 -12.98
C PRO A 144 3.66 6.63 -13.22
N ASN A 145 4.00 5.35 -13.35
CA ASN A 145 3.01 4.28 -13.54
C ASN A 145 2.49 3.69 -12.22
N ASN A 146 2.99 4.16 -11.08
CA ASN A 146 2.53 3.68 -9.78
C ASN A 146 1.15 4.29 -9.46
N PRO A 147 0.16 3.48 -9.03
CA PRO A 147 -1.19 3.97 -8.75
C PRO A 147 -1.25 5.09 -7.70
N CYS A 148 -0.34 5.09 -6.74
CA CYS A 148 -0.22 6.13 -5.73
C CYS A 148 0.21 7.46 -6.36
N THR A 149 1.20 7.46 -7.25
CA THR A 149 1.65 8.66 -7.98
C THR A 149 0.53 9.26 -8.83
N ARG A 150 -0.31 8.44 -9.45
CA ARG A 150 -1.47 8.88 -10.25
C ARG A 150 -2.54 9.64 -9.46
N LEU A 151 -2.55 9.47 -8.14
CA LEU A 151 -3.45 10.19 -7.23
C LEU A 151 -2.88 11.51 -6.73
N MET A 152 -1.62 11.82 -7.05
CA MET A 152 -1.02 13.10 -6.73
C MET A 152 -1.67 14.21 -7.56
N ALA A 153 -1.89 15.36 -6.93
CA ALA A 153 -2.24 16.59 -7.64
C ALA A 153 -1.01 17.14 -8.38
N ASP A 154 0.16 17.04 -7.74
CA ASP A 154 1.46 17.36 -8.33
C ASP A 154 2.55 16.41 -7.78
N PRO A 155 3.09 15.50 -8.62
CA PRO A 155 4.16 14.59 -8.22
C PRO A 155 5.44 15.28 -7.72
N HIS A 156 5.73 16.53 -8.13
CA HIS A 156 6.92 17.25 -7.67
C HIS A 156 6.79 17.77 -6.23
N THR A 157 5.57 17.82 -5.70
CA THR A 157 5.30 18.25 -4.32
C THR A 157 4.96 17.08 -3.40
N GLY A 158 4.58 15.93 -3.96
CA GLY A 158 4.05 14.79 -3.20
C GLY A 158 2.63 15.01 -2.65
N ILE A 159 1.97 16.11 -3.01
CA ILE A 159 0.62 16.46 -2.55
C ILE A 159 -0.41 15.65 -3.35
N TYR A 160 -1.35 15.03 -2.63
CA TYR A 160 -2.47 14.30 -3.18
C TYR A 160 -3.66 15.21 -3.49
N LYS A 161 -4.51 14.75 -4.42
CA LYS A 161 -5.80 15.41 -4.72
C LYS A 161 -6.62 15.52 -3.44
N GLU A 162 -7.19 16.69 -3.17
CA GLU A 162 -7.90 16.99 -1.92
C GLU A 162 -8.96 15.93 -1.60
N GLU A 163 -9.72 15.52 -2.62
CA GLU A 163 -10.80 14.56 -2.46
C GLU A 163 -10.36 13.15 -2.06
N VAL A 164 -9.10 12.76 -2.28
CA VAL A 164 -8.61 11.42 -1.88
C VAL A 164 -7.93 11.39 -0.52
N ARG A 165 -7.54 12.54 0.06
CA ARG A 165 -6.69 12.60 1.27
C ARG A 165 -7.26 11.86 2.48
N ASN A 166 -8.58 11.85 2.62
CA ASN A 166 -9.25 11.18 3.72
C ASN A 166 -9.62 9.72 3.44
N GLU A 167 -9.40 9.21 2.22
CA GLU A 167 -9.67 7.80 1.91
C GLU A 167 -8.70 6.89 2.66
N LYS A 168 -9.24 5.82 3.25
CA LYS A 168 -8.48 4.78 3.94
C LYS A 168 -8.33 3.55 3.05
N VAL A 169 -7.10 3.06 2.91
CA VAL A 169 -6.73 1.89 2.11
C VAL A 169 -6.03 0.84 2.95
N LEU A 170 -6.04 -0.41 2.50
CA LEU A 170 -5.33 -1.50 3.19
C LEU A 170 -3.82 -1.31 3.14
N SER A 171 -3.28 -1.05 1.93
CA SER A 171 -1.92 -0.61 1.74
C SER A 171 -1.76 0.20 0.45
N ALA A 172 -0.74 1.04 0.39
CA ALA A 172 -0.33 1.77 -0.79
C ALA A 172 1.19 1.92 -0.80
N ILE A 173 1.80 1.87 -1.99
CA ILE A 173 3.25 1.87 -2.12
C ILE A 173 3.68 3.15 -2.82
N ILE A 174 4.51 3.94 -2.15
CA ILE A 174 5.26 5.03 -2.77
C ILE A 174 6.54 4.42 -3.34
N GLU A 175 6.84 4.62 -4.62
CA GLU A 175 8.00 4.04 -5.30
C GLU A 175 8.85 5.13 -5.94
N MET A 176 10.17 5.00 -5.83
CA MET A 176 11.14 5.89 -6.49
C MET A 176 12.42 5.13 -6.84
N ILE A 177 13.19 5.69 -7.77
CA ILE A 177 14.54 5.24 -8.09
C ILE A 177 15.48 6.43 -7.87
N VAL A 178 16.55 6.21 -7.13
CA VAL A 178 17.51 7.26 -6.78
C VAL A 178 18.95 6.82 -7.08
N PRO A 179 19.87 7.75 -7.35
CA PRO A 179 21.29 7.45 -7.32
C PRO A 179 21.70 6.88 -5.96
N ILE A 180 22.62 5.91 -5.93
CA ILE A 180 23.04 5.23 -4.69
C ILE A 180 23.51 6.24 -3.64
N GLU A 181 24.16 7.32 -4.06
CA GLU A 181 24.72 8.37 -3.21
C GLU A 181 23.62 9.12 -2.44
N LYS A 182 22.39 9.20 -2.99
CA LYS A 182 21.23 9.81 -2.31
C LYS A 182 20.57 8.87 -1.30
N THR A 183 20.86 7.57 -1.32
CA THR A 183 20.18 6.57 -0.46
C THR A 183 20.25 6.96 1.02
N ALA A 184 21.40 7.45 1.49
CA ALA A 184 21.58 7.81 2.89
C ALA A 184 20.63 8.94 3.33
N GLU A 185 20.55 9.99 2.51
CA GLU A 185 19.68 11.15 2.73
C GLU A 185 18.20 10.77 2.72
N ILE A 186 17.79 9.94 1.75
CA ILE A 186 16.42 9.46 1.61
C ILE A 186 16.00 8.62 2.82
N LEU A 187 16.82 7.64 3.21
CA LEU A 187 16.52 6.78 4.37
C LEU A 187 16.44 7.62 5.66
N ALA A 188 17.32 8.60 5.84
CA ALA A 188 17.26 9.50 6.99
C ALA A 188 15.96 10.33 7.03
N ALA A 189 15.49 10.82 5.88
CA ALA A 189 14.20 11.52 5.79
C ALA A 189 13.02 10.59 6.08
N ILE A 190 13.03 9.36 5.54
CA ILE A 190 12.00 8.35 5.82
C ILE A 190 11.92 8.04 7.33
N ARG A 191 13.06 7.87 8.00
CA ARG A 191 13.11 7.65 9.46
C ARG A 191 12.60 8.84 10.27
N ARG A 192 12.77 10.07 9.76
CA ARG A 192 12.25 11.27 10.42
C ARG A 192 10.73 11.34 10.31
N VAL A 193 10.21 11.25 9.08
CA VAL A 193 8.76 11.35 8.82
C VAL A 193 7.99 10.17 9.41
N SER A 194 8.65 9.04 9.69
CA SER A 194 8.00 7.92 10.39
C SER A 194 7.51 8.29 11.80
N GLY A 195 8.02 9.37 12.41
CA GLY A 195 7.53 9.90 13.67
C GLY A 195 6.32 10.84 13.53
N GLU A 196 5.88 11.14 12.30
CA GLU A 196 4.84 12.14 11.99
C GLU A 196 3.56 11.50 11.41
N VAL A 197 3.56 10.19 11.16
CA VAL A 197 2.43 9.45 10.59
C VAL A 197 1.74 8.58 11.63
N ASP A 198 0.42 8.38 11.49
CA ASP A 198 -0.35 7.52 12.39
C ASP A 198 -0.36 6.04 11.95
N CYS A 199 0.04 5.76 10.70
CA CYS A 199 0.10 4.40 10.15
C CYS A 199 1.48 3.76 10.30
N VAL A 200 1.51 2.43 10.24
CA VAL A 200 2.76 1.66 10.16
C VAL A 200 3.12 1.40 8.70
N PHE A 201 4.40 1.50 8.36
CA PHE A 201 4.87 1.21 7.01
C PHE A 201 6.22 0.48 7.01
N CYS A 202 6.50 -0.21 5.91
CA CYS A 202 7.76 -0.89 5.65
C CYS A 202 8.54 -0.13 4.58
N VAL A 203 9.87 -0.17 4.68
CA VAL A 203 10.77 0.42 3.69
C VAL A 203 11.45 -0.71 2.94
N ASP A 204 11.27 -0.74 1.63
CA ASP A 204 11.95 -1.67 0.74
C ASP A 204 13.14 -0.95 0.10
N LEU A 205 14.28 -1.63 0.08
CA LEU A 205 15.49 -1.16 -0.58
C LEU A 205 15.96 -2.21 -1.57
N ILE A 206 16.07 -1.80 -2.83
CA ILE A 206 16.34 -2.66 -3.96
C ILE A 206 17.64 -2.22 -4.60
N THR A 207 18.54 -3.17 -4.83
CA THR A 207 19.83 -2.90 -5.46
C THR A 207 20.20 -4.00 -6.44
N VAL A 208 20.96 -3.64 -7.46
CA VAL A 208 21.71 -4.59 -8.28
C VAL A 208 22.99 -4.96 -7.53
N LEU A 209 23.37 -6.24 -7.55
CA LEU A 209 24.64 -6.70 -6.95
C LEU A 209 25.81 -6.31 -7.85
N GLU A 210 26.94 -5.96 -7.25
CA GLU A 210 28.20 -5.77 -7.98
C GLU A 210 28.69 -7.06 -8.66
N GLU A 211 29.62 -6.95 -9.61
CA GLU A 211 30.17 -8.12 -10.33
C GLU A 211 30.79 -9.16 -9.37
N ASP A 212 31.31 -8.70 -8.24
CA ASP A 212 31.85 -9.53 -7.15
C ASP A 212 30.77 -10.03 -6.16
N ASN A 213 29.49 -9.86 -6.49
CA ASN A 213 28.31 -10.15 -5.67
C ASN A 213 28.17 -9.30 -4.39
N THR A 214 28.90 -8.19 -4.27
CA THR A 214 28.69 -7.29 -3.14
C THR A 214 27.39 -6.50 -3.29
N VAL A 215 26.81 -6.13 -2.14
CA VAL A 215 25.57 -5.34 -2.04
C VAL A 215 25.97 -3.87 -1.86
N PRO A 216 25.86 -3.00 -2.88
CA PRO A 216 26.47 -1.66 -2.81
C PRO A 216 25.76 -0.72 -1.82
N THR A 217 24.51 -0.99 -1.47
CA THR A 217 23.77 -0.23 -0.44
C THR A 217 24.06 -0.70 0.99
N LEU A 218 24.71 -1.85 1.19
CA LEU A 218 24.95 -2.43 2.51
C LEU A 218 25.86 -1.57 3.41
N PRO A 219 26.96 -0.96 2.91
CA PRO A 219 27.76 -0.02 3.70
C PRO A 219 26.92 1.16 4.22
N ILE A 220 26.01 1.70 3.39
CA ILE A 220 25.13 2.82 3.75
C ILE A 220 24.20 2.42 4.90
N LEU A 221 23.59 1.23 4.82
CA LEU A 221 22.72 0.72 5.89
C LEU A 221 23.48 0.55 7.21
N ARG A 222 24.74 0.06 7.16
CA ARG A 222 25.59 -0.10 8.35
C ARG A 222 25.93 1.24 8.98
N GLU A 223 26.31 2.24 8.18
CA GLU A 223 26.61 3.58 8.65
C GLU A 223 25.40 4.25 9.33
N LEU A 224 24.20 4.09 8.74
CA LEU A 224 22.95 4.63 9.30
C LEU A 224 22.40 3.83 10.49
N ASN A 225 23.04 2.72 10.88
CA ASN A 225 22.47 1.72 11.78
C ASN A 225 21.02 1.37 11.38
N TRP A 226 20.80 1.14 10.08
CA TRP A 226 19.49 0.77 9.55
C TRP A 226 19.25 -0.72 9.77
N PRO A 227 18.11 -1.12 10.38
CA PRO A 227 17.82 -2.53 10.56
C PRO A 227 17.50 -3.17 9.20
N PHE A 228 18.20 -4.24 8.86
CA PHE A 228 17.91 -5.07 7.70
C PHE A 228 17.94 -6.56 8.05
N ARG A 229 17.44 -7.39 7.15
CA ARG A 229 17.53 -8.85 7.23
C ARG A 229 18.30 -9.36 6.02
N PRO A 230 19.08 -10.45 6.15
CA PRO A 230 19.79 -11.03 5.01
C PRO A 230 18.82 -11.68 4.00
N ASN A 231 17.58 -11.96 4.41
CA ASN A 231 16.58 -12.60 3.59
C ASN A 231 15.83 -11.55 2.77
N GLY A 232 16.24 -11.40 1.50
CA GLY A 232 15.57 -10.54 0.53
C GLY A 232 14.92 -11.34 -0.60
N LYS A 233 14.12 -10.64 -1.41
CA LYS A 233 13.71 -11.15 -2.72
C LYS A 233 14.88 -10.95 -3.69
N MET A 234 15.26 -12.02 -4.37
CA MET A 234 16.36 -12.04 -5.33
C MET A 234 15.83 -12.46 -6.70
N ASN A 235 16.15 -11.69 -7.74
CA ASN A 235 16.05 -12.20 -9.10
C ASN A 235 17.27 -13.08 -9.39
N THR A 236 17.04 -14.27 -9.90
CA THR A 236 18.09 -15.25 -10.18
C THR A 236 18.75 -15.05 -11.55
N GLY A 237 18.26 -14.10 -12.35
CA GLY A 237 18.80 -13.78 -13.68
C GLY A 237 18.45 -14.79 -14.77
N LEU A 238 17.45 -15.65 -14.51
CA LEU A 238 17.00 -16.67 -15.47
C LEU A 238 16.19 -16.08 -16.63
N GLY A 239 15.67 -14.86 -16.47
CA GLY A 239 14.87 -14.16 -17.47
C GLY A 239 15.60 -13.78 -18.76
N ARG A 240 16.94 -13.91 -18.82
CA ARG A 240 17.81 -13.47 -19.94
C ARG A 240 17.54 -11.99 -20.28
N PRO A 241 18.22 -11.03 -19.63
CA PRO A 241 17.90 -9.61 -19.74
C PRO A 241 17.73 -9.18 -21.19
N LEU A 242 16.52 -8.75 -21.56
CA LEU A 242 16.23 -8.20 -22.88
C LEU A 242 16.73 -6.76 -23.00
N ALA A 243 16.89 -6.08 -21.86
CA ALA A 243 17.52 -4.77 -21.76
C ALA A 243 19.04 -4.91 -21.57
N LYS A 244 19.82 -4.24 -22.42
CA LYS A 244 21.24 -3.96 -22.11
C LYS A 244 21.29 -2.84 -21.07
N GLU A 245 22.21 -2.94 -20.10
CA GLU A 245 22.57 -1.77 -19.29
C GLU A 245 23.01 -0.66 -20.26
N GLY A 246 22.23 0.41 -20.33
CA GLY A 246 22.47 1.56 -21.20
C GLY A 246 23.40 2.58 -20.57
#